data_AF-R5P7G4-F1
#
_entry.id   AF-R5P7G4-F1
#
_cell.length_a   1.000
_cell.length_b   1.000
_cell.length_c   1.000
_cell.angle_alpha   90.00
_cell.angle_beta   90.00
_cell.angle_gamma   90.00
#
_symmetry.space_group_name_H-M   'P 1'
#
loop_
_entity.id
_entity.type
_entity.pdbx_description
1 polymer ?
#
loop_
_entity_poly.entity_id
_entity_poly.type
_entity_poly.pdbx_seq_one_letter_code
_entity_poly.pdbx_strand_id
1 'polypeptide(L)'
;MLLRKFCVKSDDLKSKSQIDDDHTYIAEFDVVNPAIEGRTIADISQNSHLHFIISRIWRGKQVIVPMAQTRLHANDKLLVVTTREDERALVLAKTSELWNCSLAKKNRKTGTRSR
;
A
#
# COMPACT_ATOMS: atom_id res chain seq x y z
N MET A 1 -28.94 17.71 -19.72
CA MET A 1 -28.42 17.13 -18.47
C MET A 1 -27.36 18.07 -17.91
N LEU A 2 -27.74 18.90 -16.94
CA LEU A 2 -26.84 19.79 -16.20
C LEU A 2 -26.73 19.24 -14.77
N LEU A 3 -25.50 18.94 -14.33
CA LEU A 3 -25.00 18.95 -12.95
C LEU A 3 -23.64 18.21 -12.94
N ARG A 4 -22.59 18.61 -12.22
CA ARG A 4 -22.44 19.68 -11.23
C ARG A 4 -20.94 20.00 -11.14
N LYS A 5 -20.60 21.25 -11.41
CA LYS A 5 -19.28 21.83 -11.15
C LYS A 5 -19.00 21.67 -9.65
N PHE A 6 -18.02 20.82 -9.30
CA PHE A 6 -17.58 20.66 -7.91
C PHE A 6 -16.89 21.95 -7.47
N CYS A 7 -17.66 22.84 -6.85
CA CYS A 7 -17.12 23.90 -6.02
C CYS A 7 -16.46 23.25 -4.80
N VAL A 8 -15.16 23.01 -4.90
CA VAL A 8 -14.33 22.80 -3.72
C VAL A 8 -14.25 24.15 -3.01
N LYS A 9 -14.70 24.23 -1.76
CA LYS A 9 -14.57 25.44 -0.95
C LYS A 9 -13.09 25.63 -0.64
N SER A 10 -12.56 26.82 -0.88
CA SER A 10 -11.15 27.16 -0.61
C SER A 10 -10.77 27.02 0.87
N ASP A 11 -11.75 26.93 1.77
CA ASP A 11 -11.53 26.66 3.20
C ASP A 11 -11.16 25.20 3.50
N ASP A 12 -11.47 24.22 2.64
CA ASP A 12 -10.97 22.84 2.77
C ASP A 12 -9.49 22.72 2.33
N LEU A 13 -8.97 23.74 1.64
CA LEU A 13 -7.55 23.88 1.30
C LEU A 13 -6.75 24.54 2.44
N LYS A 14 -7.35 24.69 3.62
CA LYS A 14 -6.60 25.03 4.83
C LYS A 14 -5.86 23.78 5.28
N SER A 15 -4.60 23.66 4.86
CA SER A 15 -3.59 22.88 5.54
C SER A 15 -3.68 23.19 7.03
N LYS A 16 -4.30 22.28 7.79
CA LYS A 16 -4.39 22.38 9.23
C LYS A 16 -3.01 22.01 9.77
N SER A 17 -2.10 22.96 9.71
CA SER A 17 -0.80 22.89 10.35
C SER A 17 -1.00 23.00 11.85
N GLN A 18 -1.12 21.86 12.56
CA GLN A 18 -1.01 21.81 14.02
C GLN A 18 -0.85 20.37 14.50
N ILE A 19 0.41 19.95 14.62
CA ILE A 19 0.98 19.10 15.68
C ILE A 19 0.03 18.02 16.24
N ASP A 20 0.01 16.86 15.60
CA ASP A 20 -0.08 15.55 16.24
C ASP A 20 0.36 14.51 15.19
N ASP A 21 0.74 13.31 15.61
CA ASP A 21 1.31 12.22 14.80
C ASP A 21 0.39 11.69 13.67
N ASP A 22 0.09 12.52 12.67
CA ASP A 22 -0.62 12.15 11.44
C ASP A 22 0.39 11.44 10.50
N HIS A 23 0.85 10.27 10.93
CA HIS A 23 1.80 9.44 10.20
C HIS A 23 1.15 8.77 8.98
N THR A 24 0.48 9.52 8.12
CA THR A 24 -0.05 8.99 6.85
C THR A 24 1.13 8.63 5.94
N TYR A 25 1.37 7.34 5.80
CA TYR A 25 2.43 6.75 5.00
C TYR A 25 1.83 6.09 3.75
N ILE A 26 2.38 6.44 2.59
CA ILE A 26 1.97 5.86 1.31
C ILE A 26 3.06 4.87 0.91
N ALA A 27 2.67 3.61 0.69
CA ALA A 27 3.56 2.54 0.28
C ALA A 27 3.00 1.75 -0.89
N GLU A 28 3.93 1.26 -1.71
CA GLU A 28 3.67 0.32 -2.78
C GLU A 28 4.01 -1.10 -2.33
N PHE A 29 3.12 -2.03 -2.66
CA PHE A 29 3.09 -3.36 -2.08
C PHE A 29 2.88 -4.40 -3.17
N ASP A 30 3.70 -5.44 -3.18
CA ASP A 30 3.53 -6.60 -4.06
C ASP A 30 2.84 -7.76 -3.32
N VAL A 31 1.73 -8.24 -3.86
CA VAL A 31 0.99 -9.39 -3.33
C VAL A 31 1.77 -10.67 -3.63
N VAL A 32 2.51 -11.15 -2.63
CA VAL A 32 3.34 -12.37 -2.70
C VAL A 32 2.84 -13.50 -1.82
N ASN A 33 1.89 -13.24 -0.92
CA ASN A 33 1.38 -14.23 0.01
C ASN A 33 0.20 -15.00 -0.63
N PRO A 34 0.31 -16.32 -0.87
CA PRO A 34 -0.78 -17.10 -1.43
C PRO A 34 -2.00 -17.23 -0.49
N ALA A 35 -1.85 -16.98 0.82
CA ALA A 35 -2.96 -17.07 1.77
C ALA A 35 -4.03 -15.96 1.60
N ILE A 36 -3.68 -14.87 0.90
CA ILE A 36 -4.59 -13.76 0.61
C ILE A 36 -5.10 -13.75 -0.83
N GLU A 37 -4.57 -14.64 -1.66
CA GLU A 37 -5.07 -14.84 -3.00
C GLU A 37 -6.54 -15.27 -2.96
N GLY A 38 -7.37 -14.59 -3.75
CA GLY A 38 -8.80 -14.83 -3.82
C GLY A 38 -9.63 -14.26 -2.66
N ARG A 39 -9.01 -13.74 -1.58
CA ARG A 39 -9.75 -13.03 -0.52
C ARG A 39 -10.15 -11.63 -0.97
N THR A 40 -11.27 -11.14 -0.46
CA THR A 40 -11.72 -9.77 -0.73
C THR A 40 -11.00 -8.78 0.19
N ILE A 41 -10.92 -7.52 -0.25
CA ILE A 41 -10.36 -6.44 0.59
C ILE A 41 -11.16 -6.30 1.90
N ALA A 42 -12.49 -6.45 1.85
CA ALA A 42 -13.35 -6.45 3.03
C ALA A 42 -12.96 -7.56 4.02
N ASP A 43 -12.77 -8.80 3.54
CA ASP A 43 -12.39 -9.91 4.41
C ASP A 43 -11.04 -9.65 5.08
N ILE A 44 -10.09 -9.08 4.35
CA ILE A 44 -8.76 -8.79 4.88
C ILE A 44 -8.85 -7.68 5.94
N SER A 45 -9.56 -6.60 5.64
CA SER A 45 -9.74 -5.47 6.56
C SER A 45 -10.56 -5.81 7.80
N GLN A 46 -11.47 -6.78 7.74
CA GLN A 46 -12.25 -7.21 8.91
C GLN A 46 -11.47 -8.19 9.79
N ASN A 47 -10.59 -9.00 9.20
CA ASN A 47 -9.78 -9.97 9.92
C ASN A 47 -8.48 -9.36 10.49
N SER A 48 -8.02 -8.23 9.95
CA SER A 48 -6.89 -7.48 10.49
C SER A 48 -7.41 -6.27 11.28
N HIS A 49 -6.86 -6.05 12.48
CA HIS A 49 -7.11 -4.82 13.24
C HIS A 49 -6.34 -3.60 12.67
N LEU A 50 -5.95 -3.65 11.38
CA LEU A 50 -5.08 -2.67 10.74
C LEU A 50 -5.90 -1.64 9.99
N HIS A 51 -5.48 -0.38 10.06
CA HIS A 51 -6.14 0.72 9.37
C HIS A 51 -5.38 1.09 8.10
N PHE A 52 -5.88 0.63 6.95
CA PHE A 52 -5.27 0.92 5.66
C PHE A 52 -6.30 1.21 4.56
N ILE A 53 -5.90 2.00 3.57
CA ILE A 53 -6.68 2.35 2.40
C ILE A 53 -5.93 1.87 1.16
N ILE A 54 -6.52 0.97 0.38
CA ILE A 54 -6.00 0.66 -0.95
C ILE A 54 -6.55 1.70 -1.91
N SER A 55 -5.67 2.51 -2.51
CA SER A 55 -6.06 3.55 -3.47
C SER A 55 -6.15 3.01 -4.90
N ARG A 56 -5.20 2.12 -5.27
CA ARG A 56 -5.04 1.58 -6.62
C ARG A 56 -4.49 0.16 -6.58
N ILE A 57 -4.91 -0.63 -7.57
CA ILE A 57 -4.37 -1.96 -7.85
C ILE A 57 -3.88 -1.99 -9.29
N TRP A 58 -2.67 -2.48 -9.51
CA TRP A 58 -2.14 -2.76 -10.84
C TRP A 58 -2.05 -4.26 -11.06
N ARG A 59 -2.78 -4.73 -12.07
CA ARG A 59 -2.78 -6.13 -12.51
C ARG A 59 -2.28 -6.19 -13.95
N GLY A 60 -1.00 -6.52 -14.11
CA GLY A 60 -0.33 -6.46 -15.42
C GLY A 60 -0.34 -5.04 -15.99
N LYS A 61 -1.12 -4.80 -17.05
CA LYS A 61 -1.26 -3.48 -17.70
C LYS A 61 -2.50 -2.71 -17.27
N GLN A 62 -3.36 -3.30 -16.45
CA GLN A 62 -4.63 -2.70 -16.04
C GLN A 62 -4.49 -2.02 -14.68
N VAL A 63 -5.04 -0.80 -14.57
CA VAL A 63 -5.25 -0.11 -13.30
C VAL A 63 -6.68 -0.34 -12.86
N ILE A 64 -6.86 -0.85 -11.65
CA ILE A 64 -8.14 -1.17 -11.05
C ILE A 64 -8.34 -0.25 -9.84
N VAL A 65 -9.51 0.38 -9.77
CA VAL A 65 -9.95 1.08 -8.57
C VAL A 65 -10.57 0.04 -7.63
N PRO A 66 -9.99 -0.16 -6.42
CA PRO A 66 -10.47 -1.19 -5.51
C PRO A 66 -11.85 -0.86 -4.96
N MET A 67 -12.65 -1.90 -4.77
CA MET A 67 -13.90 -1.90 -4.01
C MET A 67 -13.80 -2.96 -2.92
N ALA A 68 -14.69 -2.91 -1.92
CA ALA A 68 -14.69 -3.84 -0.79
C ALA A 68 -14.69 -5.33 -1.24
N GLN A 69 -15.43 -5.63 -2.31
CA GLN A 69 -15.57 -6.96 -2.93
C GLN A 69 -14.46 -7.32 -3.92
N THR A 70 -13.53 -6.41 -4.21
CA THR A 70 -12.41 -6.69 -5.11
C THR A 70 -11.54 -7.78 -4.51
N ARG A 71 -11.28 -8.85 -5.27
CA ARG A 71 -10.40 -9.93 -4.87
C ARG A 71 -8.96 -9.60 -5.22
N LEU A 72 -8.05 -9.85 -4.28
CA LEU A 72 -6.61 -9.74 -4.50
C LEU A 72 -6.08 -11.00 -5.17
N HIS A 73 -5.15 -10.84 -6.10
CA HIS A 73 -4.48 -11.94 -6.79
C HIS A 73 -2.98 -11.84 -6.60
N ALA A 74 -2.29 -12.98 -6.69
CA ALA A 74 -0.84 -13.00 -6.67
C ALA A 74 -0.27 -12.13 -7.81
N ASN A 75 0.82 -11.41 -7.53
CA ASN A 75 1.47 -10.45 -8.43
C ASN A 75 0.68 -9.16 -8.72
N ASP A 76 -0.42 -8.90 -8.01
CA ASP A 76 -0.99 -7.55 -7.97
C ASP A 76 -0.02 -6.60 -7.28
N LYS A 77 0.15 -5.41 -7.84
CA LYS A 77 0.77 -4.29 -7.12
C LYS A 77 -0.32 -3.43 -6.51
N LEU A 78 -0.15 -3.02 -5.27
CA LEU A 78 -1.11 -2.23 -4.51
C LEU A 78 -0.48 -0.91 -4.10
N LEU A 79 -1.22 0.18 -4.25
CA LEU A 79 -0.92 1.45 -3.61
C LEU A 79 -1.75 1.54 -2.33
N VAL A 80 -1.08 1.52 -1.19
CA VAL A 80 -1.72 1.52 0.12
C VAL A 80 -1.32 2.77 0.88
N VAL A 81 -2.30 3.40 1.50
CA VAL A 81 -2.13 4.51 2.43
C VAL A 81 -2.45 3.97 3.82
N THR A 82 -1.49 4.04 4.73
CA THR A 82 -1.55 3.42 6.07
C THR A 82 -0.74 4.26 7.05
N THR A 83 -0.76 3.94 8.35
CA THR A 83 0.18 4.53 9.31
C THR A 83 1.54 3.81 9.31
N ARG A 84 2.58 4.45 9.82
CA ARG A 84 3.94 3.87 9.86
C ARG A 84 4.04 2.65 10.78
N GLU A 85 3.20 2.60 11.79
CA GLU A 85 3.07 1.51 12.76
C GLU A 85 2.44 0.29 12.09
N ASP A 86 1.35 0.52 11.35
CA ASP A 86 0.58 -0.53 10.67
C ASP A 86 1.27 -1.05 9.40
N GLU A 87 2.11 -0.22 8.75
CA GLU A 87 2.92 -0.62 7.59
C GLU A 87 3.75 -1.89 7.89
N ARG A 88 4.34 -1.97 9.08
CA ARG A 88 5.16 -3.12 9.50
C ARG A 88 4.32 -4.37 9.76
N ALA A 89 3.07 -4.19 10.19
CA ALA A 89 2.13 -5.27 10.45
C ALA A 89 1.42 -5.75 9.18
N LEU A 90 1.43 -4.94 8.11
CA LEU A 90 1.04 -5.31 6.75
C LEU A 90 2.05 -6.28 6.11
N VAL A 91 2.29 -7.42 6.75
CA VAL A 91 3.08 -8.56 6.25
C VAL A 91 2.44 -9.20 5.00
N LEU A 92 1.22 -8.76 4.66
CA LEU A 92 0.45 -9.15 3.48
C LEU A 92 1.18 -8.90 2.17
N ALA A 93 2.03 -7.89 2.10
CA ALA A 93 2.73 -7.54 0.89
C ALA A 93 4.16 -7.08 1.18
N LYS A 94 5.11 -7.52 0.34
CA LYS A 94 6.47 -7.02 0.42
C LYS A 94 6.50 -5.65 -0.24
N THR A 95 6.92 -4.61 0.48
CA THR A 95 7.25 -3.32 -0.14
C THR A 95 8.52 -3.47 -0.98
N SER A 96 8.50 -2.88 -2.17
CA SER A 96 9.61 -2.91 -3.14
C SER A 96 10.87 -2.21 -2.59
N GLU A 97 10.73 -1.28 -1.63
CA GLU A 97 11.86 -0.59 -1.00
C GLU A 97 12.72 -1.53 -0.13
N LEU A 98 12.10 -2.52 0.53
CA LEU A 98 12.83 -3.53 1.30
C LEU A 98 13.54 -4.56 0.41
N TRP A 99 13.10 -4.75 -0.83
CA TRP A 99 13.78 -5.61 -1.80
C TRP A 99 15.14 -5.04 -2.21
N ASN A 100 15.19 -3.74 -2.53
CA ASN A 100 16.46 -3.06 -2.87
C ASN A 100 17.42 -3.01 -1.68
N CYS A 101 16.91 -2.76 -0.45
CA CYS A 101 17.76 -2.71 0.73
C CYS A 101 18.30 -4.10 1.14
N SER A 102 17.49 -5.16 1.00
CA SER A 102 17.91 -6.55 1.26
C SER A 102 18.91 -7.06 0.22
N LEU A 103 18.69 -6.77 -1.07
CA LEU A 103 19.66 -7.09 -2.13
C LEU A 103 20.97 -6.33 -1.95
N ALA A 104 20.93 -5.05 -1.58
CA ALA A 104 22.11 -4.25 -1.30
C ALA A 104 22.92 -4.80 -0.12
N LYS A 105 22.27 -5.35 0.91
CA LYS A 105 22.94 -6.00 2.04
C LYS A 105 23.48 -7.39 1.70
N LYS A 106 22.80 -8.15 0.83
CA LYS A 106 23.25 -9.49 0.40
C LYS A 106 24.46 -9.43 -0.53
N ASN A 107 24.48 -8.49 -1.49
CA ASN A 107 25.62 -8.28 -2.39
C ASN A 107 26.87 -7.71 -1.70
N ARG A 108 26.72 -7.06 -0.54
CA ARG A 108 27.86 -6.54 0.23
C ARG A 108 28.57 -7.61 1.06
N LYS A 109 27.92 -8.74 1.36
CA LYS A 109 28.51 -9.85 2.16
C LYS A 109 29.18 -10.94 1.32
N THR A 110 28.90 -11.03 0.02
CA THR A 110 29.51 -12.03 -0.87
C THR A 110 30.77 -11.54 -1.59
N GLY A 111 31.16 -10.27 -1.41
CA GLY A 111 32.30 -9.63 -2.07
C GLY A 111 33.61 -9.58 -1.26
N THR A 112 33.74 -10.33 -0.16
CA THR A 112 34.99 -10.32 0.63
C THR A 112 35.37 -11.73 1.10
N ARG A 113 35.73 -12.58 0.14
CA ARG A 113 36.66 -13.69 0.39
C ARG A 113 37.35 -14.11 -0.91
N SER A 114 38.30 -13.28 -1.34
CA SER A 114 39.39 -13.73 -2.21
C SER A 114 40.68 -13.14 -1.67
N ARG A 115 41.33 -13.94 -0.83
CA ARG A 115 42.78 -13.96 -0.62
C ARG A 115 43.17 -15.42 -0.52
#